data_AF-A0A4E0QPQ7-F1
#
_entry.id   AF-A0A4E0QPQ7-F1
#
_cell.length_a   1.000
_cell.length_b   1.000
_cell.length_c   1.000
_cell.angle_alpha   90.00
_cell.angle_beta   90.00
_cell.angle_gamma   90.00
#
_symmetry.space_group_name_H-M   'P 1'
#
loop_
_entity.id
_entity.type
_entity.pdbx_description
1 polymer ?
#
loop_
_entity_poly.entity_id
_entity_poly.type
_entity_poly.pdbx_seq_one_letter_code
_entity_poly.pdbx_strand_id
1 'polypeptide(L)'
;MKHYPRIFTPLFERLQSCMQPVAEFEALATEIAKALRNQMYKKNIWRDAKPEWLGKEYEDYTTWNNAEAFEDLCLACYMAVICKRFNSLQNKLSDTDNIDGYIHRNIGFFLYEAQRKADPVGHKVAIKIRLAVNCCATERGIITLDEKNKIHNKTLLIFRQSNSVSKPEPSVLADTIKKILHHNHSWTTQIYKLASLGRISQKDQVQICDIVADIAQQLTTAGINNCQFKSLVDVMKQEVRAVNPQERAPEEAADEIPFEPDDLPEEDFECWRVWCSQMKAAFKKTPYQKRVREMLPKVFAEREAAVEQLETSPPQAQIAKHLGMAVSTVNEHLKRIRELAEIIEKPIDCDFPFLDYLIGRMLK
;
A
#
# COMPACT_ATOMS: atom_id res chain seq x y z
N MET A 1 9.28 -16.25 -7.81
CA MET A 1 9.39 -15.97 -6.36
C MET A 1 10.76 -15.38 -6.07
N LYS A 2 10.86 -14.31 -5.26
CA LYS A 2 12.16 -13.83 -4.77
C LYS A 2 12.72 -14.90 -3.83
N HIS A 3 13.95 -15.35 -4.08
CA HIS A 3 14.61 -16.32 -3.20
C HIS A 3 15.11 -15.61 -1.95
N TYR A 4 14.47 -15.83 -0.81
CA TYR A 4 14.93 -15.31 0.48
C TYR A 4 15.91 -16.32 1.11
N PRO A 5 17.06 -15.87 1.64
CA PRO A 5 17.95 -16.75 2.40
C PRO A 5 17.18 -17.32 3.61
N ARG A 6 17.43 -18.57 4.00
CA ARG A 6 16.77 -19.23 5.15
C ARG A 6 17.48 -18.88 6.46
N ILE A 7 17.36 -17.64 6.91
CA ILE A 7 17.97 -17.14 8.15
C ILE A 7 17.00 -17.32 9.31
N PHE A 8 15.77 -16.81 9.16
CA PHE A 8 14.75 -16.81 10.20
C PHE A 8 14.07 -18.16 10.37
N THR A 9 13.84 -18.90 9.28
CA THR A 9 13.18 -20.22 9.31
C THR A 9 13.81 -21.18 10.33
N PRO A 10 15.13 -21.47 10.29
CA PRO A 10 15.74 -22.40 11.26
C PRO A 10 15.76 -21.85 12.69
N LEU A 11 15.84 -20.52 12.88
CA LEU A 11 15.74 -19.90 14.21
C LEU A 11 14.33 -20.08 14.80
N PHE A 12 13.31 -19.91 13.96
CA PHE A 12 11.91 -20.06 14.36
C PHE A 12 11.54 -21.53 14.65
N GLU A 13 12.01 -22.48 13.84
CA GLU A 13 11.89 -23.92 14.09
C GLU A 13 12.49 -24.31 15.45
N ARG A 14 13.69 -23.81 15.75
CA ARG A 14 14.33 -24.06 17.05
C ARG A 14 13.54 -23.45 18.19
N LEU A 15 13.05 -22.22 18.04
CA LEU A 15 12.20 -21.55 19.03
C LEU A 15 10.94 -22.37 19.37
N GLN A 16 10.34 -23.05 18.39
CA GLN A 16 9.18 -23.93 18.62
C GLN A 16 9.51 -25.21 19.41
N SER A 17 10.72 -25.73 19.23
CA SER A 17 11.15 -27.02 19.77
C SER A 17 11.89 -26.95 21.11
N CYS A 18 12.34 -25.76 21.53
CA CYS A 18 13.35 -25.63 22.58
C CYS A 18 12.76 -25.44 23.99
N MET A 19 13.34 -26.16 24.97
CA MET A 19 13.09 -25.92 26.41
C MET A 19 13.86 -24.71 26.97
N GLN A 20 14.87 -24.19 26.27
CA GLN A 20 15.65 -23.00 26.64
C GLN A 20 15.46 -21.87 25.61
N PRO A 21 14.34 -21.13 25.69
CA PRO A 21 13.94 -20.17 24.67
C PRO A 21 14.81 -18.90 24.60
N VAL A 22 15.66 -18.63 25.60
CA VAL A 22 16.38 -17.35 25.74
C VAL A 22 17.44 -17.16 24.66
N ALA A 23 18.32 -18.14 24.43
CA ALA A 23 19.39 -18.00 23.43
C ALA A 23 18.84 -17.91 21.99
N GLU A 24 17.79 -18.65 21.68
CA GLU A 24 17.13 -18.58 20.37
C GLU A 24 16.35 -17.28 20.19
N PHE A 25 15.75 -16.74 21.26
CA PHE A 25 15.15 -15.42 21.27
C PHE A 25 16.20 -14.34 20.95
N GLU A 26 17.36 -14.36 21.60
CA GLU A 26 18.44 -13.39 21.37
C GLU A 26 18.98 -13.46 19.94
N ALA A 27 19.16 -14.69 19.42
CA ALA A 27 19.59 -14.90 18.04
C ALA A 27 18.54 -14.38 17.04
N LEU A 28 17.26 -14.65 17.27
CA LEU A 28 16.18 -14.16 16.42
C LEU A 28 16.04 -12.63 16.47
N ALA A 29 16.13 -12.04 17.67
CA ALA A 29 16.11 -10.60 17.87
C ALA A 29 17.28 -9.92 17.15
N THR A 30 18.48 -10.52 17.19
CA THR A 30 19.66 -10.04 16.46
C THR A 30 19.44 -10.01 14.96
N GLU A 31 18.87 -11.07 14.38
CA GLU A 31 18.57 -11.11 12.94
C GLU A 31 17.43 -10.16 12.56
N ILE A 32 16.43 -9.95 13.43
CA ILE A 32 15.40 -8.92 13.23
C ILE A 32 16.02 -7.53 13.23
N ALA A 33 16.91 -7.22 14.16
CA ALA A 33 17.60 -5.93 14.20
C ALA A 33 18.37 -5.67 12.89
N LYS A 34 19.11 -6.66 12.39
CA LYS A 34 19.81 -6.55 11.09
C LYS A 34 18.83 -6.31 9.94
N ALA A 35 17.75 -7.09 9.86
CA ALA A 35 16.75 -6.97 8.80
C ALA A 35 15.97 -5.64 8.87
N LEU A 36 15.61 -5.18 10.06
CA LEU A 36 14.96 -3.90 10.32
C LEU A 36 15.85 -2.75 9.87
N ARG A 37 17.12 -2.73 10.30
CA ARG A 37 18.11 -1.72 9.88
C ARG A 37 18.25 -1.69 8.36
N ASN A 38 18.37 -2.85 7.72
CA ASN A 38 18.45 -2.96 6.27
C ASN A 38 17.19 -2.40 5.57
N GLN A 39 16.00 -2.64 6.11
CA GLN A 39 14.76 -2.07 5.59
C GLN A 39 14.71 -0.54 5.78
N MET A 40 15.13 -0.03 6.94
CA MET A 40 15.23 1.40 7.19
C MET A 40 16.21 2.07 6.22
N TYR A 41 17.35 1.44 5.90
CA TYR A 41 18.27 1.95 4.88
C TYR A 41 17.65 2.02 3.49
N LYS A 42 16.97 0.95 3.05
CA LYS A 42 16.29 0.91 1.75
C LYS A 42 15.23 2.00 1.60
N LYS A 43 14.61 2.37 2.72
CA LYS A 43 13.54 3.37 2.80
C LYS A 43 14.06 4.78 3.16
N ASN A 44 15.39 4.98 3.19
CA ASN A 44 16.06 6.23 3.62
C ASN A 44 15.71 6.70 5.04
N ILE A 45 15.03 5.88 5.84
CA ILE A 45 14.67 6.20 7.22
C ILE A 45 15.93 6.27 8.07
N TRP A 46 16.86 5.34 7.88
CA TRP A 46 18.06 5.30 8.72
C TRP A 46 18.92 6.58 8.62
N ARG A 47 19.00 7.15 7.42
CA ARG A 47 19.94 8.25 7.12
C ARG A 47 19.30 9.62 7.30
N ASP A 48 18.08 9.75 6.78
CA ASP A 48 17.48 11.05 6.57
C ASP A 48 16.30 11.29 7.51
N ALA A 49 15.84 10.26 8.25
CA ALA A 49 14.73 10.39 9.18
C ALA A 49 15.10 10.81 10.59
N LYS A 50 14.30 11.75 11.10
CA LYS A 50 14.17 11.95 12.53
C LYS A 50 13.41 10.78 13.14
N PRO A 51 13.83 10.28 14.32
CA PRO A 51 13.17 9.18 14.98
C PRO A 51 11.67 9.35 15.24
N GLU A 52 11.23 10.57 15.53
CA GLU A 52 9.82 10.96 15.75
C GLU A 52 8.87 10.54 14.61
N TRP A 53 9.38 10.25 13.41
CA TRP A 53 8.57 9.77 12.28
C TRP A 53 8.07 8.35 12.40
N LEU A 54 8.67 7.54 13.27
CA LEU A 54 8.16 6.21 13.57
C LEU A 54 7.30 6.20 14.84
N GLY A 55 7.15 7.34 15.52
CA GLY A 55 6.32 7.46 16.71
C GLY A 55 6.78 8.62 17.59
N LYS A 56 5.83 9.22 18.32
CA LYS A 56 6.12 10.30 19.28
C LYS A 56 6.98 9.82 20.44
N GLU A 57 6.92 8.53 20.76
CA GLU A 57 7.78 7.88 21.75
C GLU A 57 9.28 7.99 21.42
N TYR A 58 9.63 8.37 20.19
CA TYR A 58 11.01 8.58 19.78
C TYR A 58 11.39 10.06 19.60
N GLU A 59 10.54 11.01 20.03
CA GLU A 59 10.75 12.46 19.79
C GLU A 59 12.00 13.03 20.47
N ASP A 60 12.42 12.44 21.59
CA ASP A 60 13.61 12.84 22.33
C ASP A 60 14.93 12.45 21.62
N TYR A 61 14.86 11.58 20.60
CA TYR A 61 16.03 11.13 19.86
C TYR A 61 16.22 11.93 18.58
N THR A 62 17.46 12.37 18.33
CA THR A 62 17.80 13.13 17.12
C THR A 62 18.15 12.25 15.92
N THR A 63 18.61 11.02 16.15
CA THR A 63 19.08 10.12 15.08
C THR A 63 18.86 8.64 15.45
N TRP A 64 18.66 7.79 14.45
CA TRP A 64 18.60 6.33 14.62
C TRP A 64 19.94 5.65 14.95
N ASN A 65 21.06 6.39 14.96
CA ASN A 65 22.34 5.87 15.46
C ASN A 65 22.40 5.83 16.99
N ASN A 66 21.42 6.42 17.70
CA ASN A 66 21.28 6.22 19.14
C ASN A 66 20.91 4.74 19.39
N ALA A 67 21.70 4.06 20.23
CA ALA A 67 21.53 2.64 20.50
C ALA A 67 20.19 2.33 21.16
N GLU A 68 19.79 3.13 22.16
CA GLU A 68 18.54 2.95 22.91
C GLU A 68 17.32 3.11 21.98
N ALA A 69 17.30 4.18 21.17
CA ALA A 69 16.22 4.41 20.20
C ALA A 69 16.03 3.23 19.24
N PHE A 70 17.15 2.67 18.75
CA PHE A 70 17.10 1.54 17.83
C PHE A 70 16.76 0.22 18.53
N GLU A 71 17.23 0.00 19.75
CA GLU A 71 16.91 -1.17 20.58
C GLU A 71 15.41 -1.21 20.90
N ASP A 72 14.83 -0.08 21.30
CA ASP A 72 13.39 0.06 21.55
C ASP A 72 12.57 -0.26 20.30
N LEU A 73 12.97 0.30 19.15
CA LEU A 73 12.32 0.01 17.87
C LEU A 73 12.47 -1.46 17.47
N CYS A 74 13.63 -2.07 17.73
CA CYS A 74 13.87 -3.49 17.49
C CYS A 74 12.95 -4.37 18.34
N LEU A 75 12.78 -4.04 19.61
CA LEU A 75 11.88 -4.76 20.51
C LEU A 75 10.42 -4.62 20.04
N ALA A 76 9.99 -3.42 19.69
CA ALA A 76 8.65 -3.19 19.13
C ALA A 76 8.44 -3.98 17.82
N CYS A 77 9.45 -4.02 16.95
CA CYS A 77 9.43 -4.79 15.72
C CYS A 77 9.32 -6.29 16.00
N TYR A 78 10.15 -6.83 16.90
CA TYR A 78 10.12 -8.23 17.32
C TYR A 78 8.71 -8.62 17.82
N MET A 79 8.14 -7.80 18.71
CA MET A 79 6.80 -8.04 19.25
C MET A 79 5.72 -8.05 18.15
N ALA A 80 5.81 -7.14 17.17
CA ALA A 80 4.85 -7.04 16.08
C ALA A 80 5.00 -8.14 15.02
N VAL A 81 6.23 -8.55 14.72
CA VAL A 81 6.57 -9.45 13.61
C VAL A 81 6.55 -10.91 14.04
N ILE A 82 7.04 -11.22 15.25
CA ILE A 82 7.16 -12.59 15.77
C ILE A 82 6.06 -12.86 16.77
N CYS A 83 6.00 -12.15 17.91
CA CYS A 83 5.11 -12.51 19.01
C CYS A 83 3.63 -12.46 18.59
N LYS A 84 3.18 -11.35 18.00
CA LYS A 84 1.78 -11.20 17.57
C LYS A 84 1.38 -12.13 16.42
N ARG A 85 2.35 -12.63 15.66
CA ARG A 85 2.10 -13.46 14.46
C ARG A 85 2.62 -14.89 14.60
N PHE A 86 2.95 -15.32 15.82
CA PHE A 86 3.61 -16.60 16.06
C PHE A 86 2.82 -17.78 15.47
N ASN A 87 1.52 -17.86 15.76
CA ASN A 87 0.65 -18.91 15.26
C ASN A 87 0.51 -18.87 13.72
N SER A 88 0.39 -17.67 13.14
CA SER A 88 0.32 -17.52 11.67
C SER A 88 1.61 -17.97 10.99
N LEU A 89 2.77 -17.63 11.56
CA LEU A 89 4.08 -18.09 11.06
C LEU A 89 4.25 -19.61 11.23
N GLN A 90 3.78 -20.19 12.33
CA GLN A 90 3.78 -21.63 12.55
C GLN A 90 2.91 -22.38 11.53
N ASN A 91 1.69 -21.90 11.30
CA ASN A 91 0.82 -22.48 10.27
C ASN A 91 1.50 -22.37 8.91
N LYS A 92 2.11 -21.22 8.62
CA LYS A 92 2.75 -21.02 7.32
C LYS A 92 3.98 -21.90 7.10
N LEU A 93 4.74 -22.15 8.16
CA LEU A 93 5.87 -23.09 8.14
C LEU A 93 5.41 -24.54 7.92
N SER A 94 4.19 -24.88 8.36
CA SER A 94 3.61 -26.20 8.10
C SER A 94 3.24 -26.39 6.62
N ASP A 95 2.93 -25.29 5.93
CA ASP A 95 2.56 -25.29 4.51
C ASP A 95 3.74 -25.02 3.57
N THR A 96 4.86 -24.49 4.08
CA THR A 96 5.99 -24.00 3.26
C THR A 96 7.34 -24.22 3.95
N ASP A 97 8.36 -24.58 3.19
CA ASP A 97 9.71 -24.86 3.73
C ASP A 97 10.50 -23.60 4.17
N ASN A 98 9.98 -22.39 3.90
CA ASN A 98 10.70 -21.14 4.13
C ASN A 98 9.75 -19.98 4.44
N ILE A 99 9.85 -19.44 5.66
CA ILE A 99 9.04 -18.31 6.15
C ILE A 99 9.76 -16.96 6.14
N ASP A 100 11.04 -16.90 5.72
CA ASP A 100 11.84 -15.66 5.75
C ASP A 100 11.22 -14.52 4.94
N GLY A 101 10.60 -14.84 3.81
CA GLY A 101 9.87 -13.86 3.00
C GLY A 101 8.71 -13.22 3.76
N TYR A 102 8.01 -13.99 4.60
CA TYR A 102 6.92 -13.48 5.44
C TYR A 102 7.45 -12.59 6.57
N ILE A 103 8.57 -12.95 7.18
CA ILE A 103 9.18 -12.15 8.26
C ILE A 103 9.71 -10.82 7.70
N HIS A 104 10.44 -10.83 6.58
CA HIS A 104 10.91 -9.59 5.94
C HIS A 104 9.76 -8.66 5.54
N ARG A 105 8.67 -9.23 5.03
CA ARG A 105 7.44 -8.49 4.72
C ARG A 105 6.82 -7.90 5.98
N ASN A 106 6.73 -8.68 7.05
CA ASN A 106 6.21 -8.21 8.34
C ASN A 106 7.04 -7.08 8.95
N ILE A 107 8.36 -7.09 8.77
CA ILE A 107 9.23 -5.97 9.15
C ILE A 107 8.90 -4.72 8.31
N GLY A 108 8.68 -4.90 7.00
CA GLY A 108 8.21 -3.83 6.11
C GLY A 108 6.90 -3.20 6.60
N PHE A 109 5.92 -4.03 7.00
CA PHE A 109 4.66 -3.56 7.59
C PHE A 109 4.86 -2.79 8.86
N PHE A 110 5.68 -3.31 9.76
CA PHE A 110 5.90 -2.69 11.04
C PHE A 110 6.35 -1.22 10.85
N LEU A 111 7.31 -0.99 9.95
CA LEU A 111 7.77 0.37 9.62
C LEU A 111 6.67 1.23 8.98
N TYR A 112 5.90 0.66 8.05
CA TYR A 112 4.79 1.37 7.41
C TYR A 112 3.71 1.78 8.41
N GLU A 113 3.32 0.87 9.30
CA GLU A 113 2.34 1.11 10.35
C GLU A 113 2.82 2.14 11.38
N ALA A 114 4.10 2.07 11.75
CA ALA A 114 4.72 3.07 12.62
C ALA A 114 4.64 4.47 12.00
N GLN A 115 5.01 4.62 10.72
CA GLN A 115 4.88 5.89 10.00
C GLN A 115 3.43 6.37 9.89
N ARG A 116 2.50 5.46 9.56
CA ARG A 116 1.07 5.76 9.45
C ARG A 116 0.51 6.30 10.77
N LYS A 117 0.94 5.75 11.90
CA LYS A 117 0.53 6.19 13.24
C LYS A 117 1.17 7.51 13.64
N ALA A 118 2.43 7.73 13.26
CA ALA A 118 3.14 8.97 13.54
C ALA A 118 2.61 10.16 12.71
N ASP A 119 2.24 9.94 11.45
CA ASP A 119 1.69 10.97 10.54
C ASP A 119 0.41 10.50 9.81
N PRO A 120 -0.73 10.35 10.52
CA PRO A 120 -1.98 9.88 9.92
C PRO A 120 -2.50 10.79 8.80
N VAL A 121 -2.34 12.11 8.97
CA VAL A 121 -2.76 13.11 7.97
C VAL A 121 -1.91 13.00 6.73
N GLY A 122 -0.58 13.03 6.89
CA GLY A 122 0.31 12.96 5.75
C GLY A 122 0.12 11.66 4.97
N HIS A 123 -0.01 10.54 5.68
CA HIS A 123 -0.31 9.25 5.08
C HIS A 123 -1.59 9.29 4.23
N LYS A 124 -2.68 9.84 4.77
CA LYS A 124 -3.96 9.94 4.05
C LYS A 124 -3.86 10.84 2.84
N VAL A 125 -3.29 12.04 2.98
CA VAL A 125 -3.07 12.95 1.85
C VAL A 125 -2.32 12.23 0.74
N ALA A 126 -1.22 11.56 1.07
CA ALA A 126 -0.40 10.92 0.06
C ALA A 126 -1.07 9.76 -0.66
N ILE A 127 -1.83 8.89 0.04
CA ILE A 127 -2.63 7.85 -0.62
C ILE A 127 -3.63 8.50 -1.60
N LYS A 128 -4.34 9.52 -1.14
CA LYS A 128 -5.39 10.20 -1.93
C LYS A 128 -4.80 10.85 -3.18
N ILE A 129 -3.66 11.53 -3.04
CA ILE A 129 -2.96 12.13 -4.19
C ILE A 129 -2.37 11.07 -5.11
N ARG A 130 -1.86 9.97 -4.58
CA ARG A 130 -1.35 8.84 -5.38
C ARG A 130 -2.43 8.26 -6.30
N LEU A 131 -3.63 8.05 -5.76
CA LEU A 131 -4.78 7.56 -6.54
C LEU A 131 -5.21 8.56 -7.61
N ALA A 132 -5.24 9.84 -7.28
CA ALA A 132 -5.57 10.91 -8.21
C ALA A 132 -4.53 11.03 -9.34
N VAL A 133 -3.24 10.96 -9.02
CA VAL A 133 -2.15 10.93 -10.02
C VAL A 133 -2.27 9.70 -10.90
N ASN A 134 -2.52 8.52 -10.33
CA ASN A 134 -2.71 7.31 -11.11
C ASN A 134 -3.90 7.42 -12.07
N CYS A 135 -5.05 7.93 -11.61
CA CYS A 135 -6.22 8.21 -12.46
C CYS A 135 -5.88 9.21 -13.58
N CYS A 136 -5.19 10.31 -13.26
CA CYS A 136 -4.71 11.27 -14.25
C CYS A 136 -3.78 10.65 -15.29
N ALA A 137 -2.97 9.66 -14.89
CA ALA A 137 -2.04 9.00 -15.77
C ALA A 137 -2.69 7.93 -16.65
N THR A 138 -3.51 7.04 -16.06
CA THR A 138 -4.05 5.88 -16.76
C THR A 138 -5.36 6.16 -17.48
N GLU A 139 -6.23 7.01 -16.93
CA GLU A 139 -7.57 7.25 -17.48
C GLU A 139 -7.63 8.52 -18.32
N ARG A 140 -6.91 9.58 -17.90
CA ARG A 140 -6.96 10.89 -18.57
C ARG A 140 -5.77 11.17 -19.49
N GLY A 141 -4.64 10.48 -19.30
CA GLY A 141 -3.41 10.72 -20.05
C GLY A 141 -2.81 12.12 -19.86
N ILE A 142 -3.15 12.80 -18.76
CA ILE A 142 -2.68 14.16 -18.44
C ILE A 142 -1.27 14.11 -17.83
N ILE A 143 -0.96 13.05 -17.09
CA ILE A 143 0.33 12.82 -16.44
C ILE A 143 0.97 11.59 -17.06
N THR A 144 2.22 11.71 -17.51
CA THR A 144 3.07 10.55 -17.81
C THR A 144 3.98 10.29 -16.61
N LEU A 145 4.12 9.02 -16.22
CA LEU A 145 5.04 8.61 -15.16
C LEU A 145 6.37 8.17 -15.80
N ASP A 146 7.49 8.55 -15.21
CA ASP A 146 8.81 8.06 -15.62
C ASP A 146 8.97 6.55 -15.42
N GLU A 147 8.32 6.01 -14.38
CA GLU A 147 8.27 4.58 -14.09
C GLU A 147 6.85 4.02 -14.27
N LYS A 148 6.74 2.94 -15.06
CA LYS A 148 5.44 2.39 -15.50
C LYS A 148 4.58 1.76 -14.41
N ASN A 149 5.15 1.41 -13.25
CA ASN A 149 4.49 0.45 -12.36
C ASN A 149 4.22 0.95 -10.93
N LYS A 150 4.94 1.96 -10.42
CA LYS A 150 4.77 2.41 -9.03
C LYS A 150 5.02 3.90 -8.89
N ILE A 151 4.09 4.58 -8.21
CA ILE A 151 4.26 5.97 -7.78
C ILE A 151 4.87 5.95 -6.38
N HIS A 152 6.07 6.52 -6.25
CA HIS A 152 6.79 6.75 -5.01
C HIS A 152 7.28 8.20 -4.96
N ASN A 153 7.83 8.65 -3.85
CA ASN A 153 8.26 10.04 -3.65
C ASN A 153 9.18 10.59 -4.75
N LYS A 154 10.07 9.75 -5.30
CA LYS A 154 11.00 10.13 -6.37
C LYS A 154 10.40 10.07 -7.79
N THR A 155 9.17 9.58 -7.95
CA THR A 155 8.53 9.38 -9.26
C THR A 155 8.34 10.74 -9.90
N LEU A 156 8.79 10.87 -11.15
CA LEU A 156 8.62 12.08 -11.92
C LEU A 156 7.25 12.08 -12.58
N LEU A 157 6.45 13.10 -12.26
CA LEU A 157 5.18 13.40 -12.89
C LEU A 157 5.46 14.33 -14.07
N ILE A 158 5.20 13.87 -15.29
CA ILE A 158 5.46 14.62 -16.53
C ILE A 158 4.13 15.09 -17.10
N PHE A 159 3.92 16.41 -17.18
CA PHE A 159 2.65 17.03 -17.61
C PHE A 159 2.62 17.31 -19.13
N ARG A 160 3.79 17.50 -19.72
CA ARG A 160 3.95 17.74 -21.16
C ARG A 160 5.24 17.11 -21.64
N GLN A 161 5.19 16.40 -22.78
CA GLN A 161 6.40 15.94 -23.46
C GLN A 161 7.14 17.15 -24.03
N SER A 162 8.10 17.66 -23.27
CA SER A 162 9.02 18.70 -23.68
C SER A 162 10.43 18.11 -23.73
N ASN A 163 11.18 18.41 -24.79
CA ASN A 163 12.58 18.00 -24.93
C ASN A 163 13.50 18.72 -23.91
N SER A 164 12.99 19.72 -23.20
CA SER A 164 13.70 20.45 -22.15
C SER A 164 13.22 20.01 -20.78
N VAL A 165 14.03 19.18 -20.11
CA VAL A 165 13.84 18.78 -18.71
C VAL A 165 14.60 19.76 -17.82
N SER A 166 14.15 21.03 -17.76
CA SER A 166 14.62 21.92 -16.71
C SER A 166 13.90 21.53 -15.41
N LYS A 167 14.66 21.12 -14.39
CA LYS A 167 14.11 20.93 -13.05
C LYS A 167 13.88 22.31 -12.43
N PRO A 168 12.64 22.70 -12.12
CA PRO A 168 12.42 23.95 -11.41
C PRO A 168 13.09 23.89 -10.04
N GLU A 169 13.54 25.05 -9.55
CA GLU A 169 14.03 25.16 -8.18
C GLU A 169 12.92 24.73 -7.20
N PRO A 170 13.24 23.92 -6.16
CA PRO A 170 12.22 23.38 -5.25
C PRO A 170 11.33 24.44 -4.59
N SER A 171 11.90 25.58 -4.22
CA SER A 171 11.20 26.74 -3.63
C SER A 171 10.16 27.31 -4.60
N VAL A 172 10.56 27.60 -5.83
CA VAL A 172 9.71 28.13 -6.91
C VAL A 172 8.58 27.16 -7.23
N LEU A 173 8.86 25.86 -7.30
CA LEU A 173 7.86 24.83 -7.52
C LEU A 173 6.82 24.81 -6.38
N ALA A 174 7.28 24.79 -5.13
CA ALA A 174 6.39 24.74 -3.98
C ALA A 174 5.47 25.97 -3.92
N ASP A 175 6.01 27.17 -4.13
CA ASP A 175 5.25 28.42 -4.16
C ASP A 175 4.24 28.47 -5.31
N THR A 176 4.61 27.92 -6.47
CA THR A 176 3.71 27.85 -7.63
C THR A 176 2.54 26.90 -7.34
N ILE A 177 2.80 25.72 -6.78
CA ILE A 177 1.73 24.77 -6.39
C ILE A 177 0.81 25.42 -5.35
N LYS A 178 1.37 26.09 -4.32
CA LYS A 178 0.58 26.80 -3.30
C LYS A 178 -0.35 27.85 -3.93
N LYS A 179 0.19 28.68 -4.83
CA LYS A 179 -0.61 29.68 -5.56
C LYS A 179 -1.75 29.02 -6.34
N ILE A 180 -1.47 27.94 -7.08
CA ILE A 180 -2.50 27.21 -7.84
C ILE A 180 -3.60 26.70 -6.90
N LEU A 181 -3.22 26.06 -5.79
CA LEU A 181 -4.16 25.53 -4.80
C LEU A 181 -5.04 26.63 -4.19
N HIS A 182 -4.48 27.80 -3.84
CA HIS A 182 -5.25 28.91 -3.28
C HIS A 182 -6.25 29.54 -4.25
N HIS A 183 -5.98 29.47 -5.56
CA HIS A 183 -6.91 29.95 -6.58
C HIS A 183 -7.92 28.89 -7.03
N ASN A 184 -7.73 27.61 -6.64
CA ASN A 184 -8.64 26.53 -6.99
C ASN A 184 -9.78 26.43 -5.96
N HIS A 185 -11.00 26.83 -6.36
CA HIS A 185 -12.17 26.79 -5.47
C HIS A 185 -12.55 25.38 -4.98
N SER A 186 -12.27 24.36 -5.80
CA SER A 186 -12.51 22.97 -5.41
C SER A 186 -11.54 22.51 -4.32
N TRP A 187 -10.29 22.97 -4.36
CA TRP A 187 -9.31 22.72 -3.29
C TRP A 187 -9.82 23.20 -1.94
N THR A 188 -10.30 24.45 -1.85
CA THR A 188 -10.81 25.03 -0.60
C THR A 188 -11.95 24.21 0.01
N THR A 189 -12.76 23.55 -0.83
CA THR A 189 -13.85 22.68 -0.37
C THR A 189 -13.36 21.28 0.00
N GLN A 190 -12.34 20.76 -0.69
CA GLN A 190 -11.83 19.40 -0.51
C GLN A 190 -10.77 19.28 0.58
N ILE A 191 -10.10 20.36 0.96
CA ILE A 191 -8.98 20.33 1.91
C ILE A 191 -9.35 19.69 3.26
N TYR A 192 -10.56 19.96 3.77
CA TYR A 192 -11.08 19.34 4.99
C TYR A 192 -11.40 17.85 4.82
N LYS A 193 -11.80 17.42 3.62
CA LYS A 193 -12.07 16.00 3.31
C LYS A 193 -10.80 15.21 3.07
N LEU A 194 -9.72 15.88 2.65
CA LEU A 194 -8.39 15.28 2.60
C LEU A 194 -7.86 15.02 4.01
N ALA A 195 -8.09 15.97 4.93
CA ALA A 195 -7.76 15.81 6.35
C ALA A 195 -8.58 14.72 7.04
N SER A 196 -9.85 14.55 6.65
CA SER A 196 -10.76 13.67 7.37
C SER A 196 -10.26 12.23 7.40
N LEU A 197 -10.39 11.62 8.59
CA LEU A 197 -9.93 10.27 8.83
C LEU A 197 -10.83 9.19 8.19
N GLY A 198 -12.03 9.58 7.76
CA GLY A 198 -13.03 8.68 7.20
C GLY A 198 -12.78 8.32 5.73
N ARG A 199 -13.64 7.45 5.21
CA ARG A 199 -13.59 7.02 3.81
C ARG A 199 -13.83 8.19 2.87
N ILE A 200 -13.15 8.14 1.73
CA ILE A 200 -13.46 9.00 0.59
C ILE A 200 -14.58 8.36 -0.22
N SER A 201 -15.59 9.16 -0.54
CA SER A 201 -16.58 8.74 -1.51
C SER A 201 -15.96 8.72 -2.92
N GLN A 202 -16.49 7.89 -3.82
CA GLN A 202 -16.07 7.92 -5.23
C GLN A 202 -16.17 9.32 -5.84
N LYS A 203 -17.16 10.11 -5.42
CA LYS A 203 -17.32 11.52 -5.81
C LYS A 203 -16.13 12.38 -5.36
N ASP A 204 -15.69 12.23 -4.12
CA ASP A 204 -14.54 12.98 -3.61
C ASP A 204 -13.25 12.54 -4.32
N GLN A 205 -13.09 11.25 -4.65
CA GLN A 205 -11.95 10.76 -5.43
C GLN A 205 -11.88 11.40 -6.82
N VAL A 206 -13.01 11.50 -7.52
CA VAL A 206 -13.10 12.19 -8.82
C VAL A 206 -12.72 13.66 -8.66
N GLN A 207 -13.20 14.34 -7.61
CA GLN A 207 -12.88 15.74 -7.36
C GLN A 207 -11.39 15.96 -7.05
N ILE A 208 -10.74 15.05 -6.33
CA ILE A 208 -9.29 15.12 -6.09
C ILE A 208 -8.52 14.88 -7.39
N CYS A 209 -8.99 13.96 -8.24
CA CYS A 209 -8.43 13.76 -9.57
C CYS A 209 -8.55 15.04 -10.44
N ASP A 210 -9.69 15.72 -10.40
CA ASP A 210 -9.89 17.00 -11.08
C ASP A 210 -8.92 18.08 -10.58
N ILE A 211 -8.70 18.16 -9.27
CA ILE A 211 -7.72 19.07 -8.67
C ILE A 211 -6.30 18.76 -9.16
N VAL A 212 -5.88 17.49 -9.14
CA VAL A 212 -4.54 17.10 -9.61
C VAL A 212 -4.37 17.38 -11.11
N ALA A 213 -5.40 17.15 -11.91
CA ALA A 213 -5.40 17.46 -13.34
C ALA A 213 -5.27 18.98 -13.59
N ASP A 214 -6.00 19.81 -12.86
CA ASP A 214 -5.92 21.26 -12.93
C ASP A 214 -4.54 21.78 -12.50
N ILE A 215 -3.96 21.23 -11.42
CA ILE A 215 -2.58 21.54 -11.01
C ILE A 215 -1.59 21.22 -12.13
N ALA A 216 -1.68 20.03 -12.75
CA ALA A 216 -0.80 19.64 -13.86
C ALA A 216 -0.90 20.62 -15.05
N GLN A 217 -2.12 21.05 -15.40
CA GLN A 217 -2.36 22.00 -16.48
C GLN A 217 -1.81 23.41 -16.16
N GLN A 218 -2.05 23.89 -14.94
CA GLN A 218 -1.57 25.20 -14.51
C GLN A 218 -0.05 25.24 -14.34
N LEU A 219 0.58 24.17 -13.84
CA LEU A 219 2.04 24.03 -13.81
C LEU A 219 2.63 24.10 -15.22
N THR A 220 2.00 23.43 -16.19
CA THR A 220 2.42 23.51 -17.60
C THR A 220 2.33 24.95 -18.14
N THR A 221 1.27 25.68 -17.78
CA THR A 221 1.09 27.09 -18.16
C THR A 221 2.14 28.00 -17.54
N ALA A 222 2.60 27.67 -16.33
CA ALA A 222 3.71 28.33 -15.64
C ALA A 222 5.10 27.89 -16.15
N GLY A 223 5.18 27.05 -17.20
CA GLY A 223 6.43 26.56 -17.76
C GLY A 223 7.07 25.38 -17.01
N ILE A 224 6.38 24.83 -16.00
CA ILE A 224 6.81 23.65 -15.24
C ILE A 224 6.23 22.40 -15.92
N ASN A 225 7.08 21.66 -16.62
CA ASN A 225 6.65 20.48 -17.38
C ASN A 225 6.72 19.17 -16.58
N ASN A 226 7.39 19.18 -15.43
CA ASN A 226 7.50 18.01 -14.56
C ASN A 226 7.75 18.40 -13.10
N CYS A 227 7.40 17.51 -12.18
CA CYS A 227 7.80 17.58 -10.77
C CYS A 227 7.90 16.19 -10.15
N GLN A 228 8.55 16.07 -8.99
CA GLN A 228 8.51 14.85 -8.21
C GLN A 228 7.17 14.71 -7.49
N PHE A 229 6.65 13.48 -7.37
CA PHE A 229 5.45 13.18 -6.59
C PHE A 229 5.54 13.74 -5.16
N LYS A 230 6.72 13.60 -4.52
CA LYS A 230 7.00 14.17 -3.19
C LYS A 230 6.71 15.68 -3.12
N SER A 231 7.18 16.46 -4.09
CA SER A 231 7.00 17.91 -4.10
C SER A 231 5.53 18.31 -4.14
N LEU A 232 4.71 17.58 -4.90
CA LEU A 232 3.26 17.79 -4.93
C LEU A 232 2.62 17.44 -3.58
N VAL A 233 2.93 16.25 -3.07
CA VAL A 233 2.36 15.75 -1.81
C VAL A 233 2.74 16.63 -0.63
N ASP A 234 3.99 17.06 -0.51
CA ASP A 234 4.48 17.86 0.62
C ASP A 234 3.76 19.22 0.70
N VAL A 235 3.54 19.88 -0.45
CA VAL A 235 2.75 21.11 -0.48
C VAL A 235 1.31 20.86 -0.05
N MET A 236 0.67 19.82 -0.57
CA MET A 236 -0.71 19.49 -0.21
C MET A 236 -0.86 19.08 1.26
N LYS A 237 0.14 18.39 1.83
CA LYS A 237 0.22 18.08 3.27
C LYS A 237 0.29 19.34 4.11
N GLN A 238 1.16 20.28 3.75
CA GLN A 238 1.31 21.56 4.48
C GLN A 238 -0.01 22.34 4.50
N GLU A 239 -0.69 22.45 3.36
CA GLU A 239 -1.97 23.11 3.25
C GLU A 239 -3.04 22.43 4.13
N VAL A 240 -3.12 21.10 4.09
CA VAL A 240 -4.06 20.32 4.94
C VAL A 240 -3.76 20.51 6.43
N ARG A 241 -2.48 20.53 6.83
CA ARG A 241 -2.06 20.79 8.22
C ARG A 241 -2.33 22.22 8.67
N ALA A 242 -2.32 23.20 7.75
CA ALA A 242 -2.62 24.59 8.06
C ALA A 242 -4.10 24.77 8.46
N VAL A 243 -5.01 24.00 7.86
CA VAL A 243 -6.44 24.03 8.21
C VAL A 243 -6.83 23.07 9.32
N ASN A 244 -6.00 22.05 9.61
CA ASN A 244 -6.20 21.12 10.72
C ASN A 244 -5.00 21.10 11.71
N PRO A 245 -4.78 22.20 12.47
CA PRO A 245 -3.60 22.34 13.32
C PRO A 245 -3.58 21.36 14.51
N GLN A 246 -4.72 20.79 14.89
CA GLN A 246 -4.80 19.80 15.98
C GLN A 246 -4.19 18.45 15.61
N GLU A 247 -3.94 18.19 14.32
CA GLU A 247 -3.35 16.93 13.81
C GLU A 247 -1.92 17.10 13.27
N ARG A 248 -1.17 18.12 13.73
CA ARG A 248 0.23 18.29 13.34
C ARG A 248 1.10 17.11 13.79
N ALA A 249 1.57 16.32 12.82
CA ALA A 249 2.71 15.44 12.96
C ALA A 249 4.03 16.24 12.91
N PRO A 250 5.16 15.67 13.35
CA PRO A 250 6.45 16.35 13.32
C PRO A 250 6.86 16.81 11.92
N GLU A 251 7.63 17.90 11.88
CA GLU A 251 7.92 18.65 10.65
C GLU A 251 9.13 18.05 9.90
N GLU A 252 8.93 17.93 8.58
CA GLU A 252 9.75 17.23 7.58
C GLU A 252 9.57 15.71 7.60
N ALA A 253 9.25 15.10 6.46
CA ALA A 253 9.18 13.64 6.28
C ALA A 253 10.12 13.24 5.14
N ALA A 254 10.97 12.24 5.35
CA ALA A 254 11.74 11.59 4.29
C ALA A 254 10.80 10.69 3.53
N ASP A 255 11.37 10.10 2.51
CA ASP A 255 10.67 9.34 1.50
C ASP A 255 9.64 8.39 2.12
N GLU A 256 8.36 8.63 1.80
CA GLU A 256 7.30 7.70 2.11
C GLU A 256 7.72 6.35 1.60
N ILE A 257 7.61 5.36 2.48
CA ILE A 257 7.82 3.98 2.11
C ILE A 257 6.96 3.69 0.88
N PRO A 258 7.54 3.27 -0.25
CA PRO A 258 6.76 2.76 -1.36
C PRO A 258 5.89 1.64 -0.82
N PHE A 259 4.57 1.79 -0.89
CA PHE A 259 3.64 0.69 -0.71
C PHE A 259 3.97 -0.34 -1.78
N GLU A 260 4.70 -1.39 -1.41
CA GLU A 260 4.87 -2.54 -2.27
C GLU A 260 3.58 -3.34 -2.17
N PRO A 261 2.91 -3.69 -3.28
CA PRO A 261 1.76 -4.59 -3.25
C PRO A 261 2.10 -5.99 -2.70
N ASP A 262 3.37 -6.28 -2.45
CA ASP A 262 3.82 -7.49 -1.76
C ASP A 262 3.90 -7.30 -0.25
N ASP A 263 3.83 -6.07 0.24
CA ASP A 263 3.75 -5.65 1.64
C ASP A 263 2.32 -5.12 1.87
N LEU A 264 1.32 -6.01 1.95
CA LEU A 264 -0.08 -5.78 2.37
C LEU A 264 -0.46 -6.26 3.81
N PRO A 265 -0.93 -5.39 4.73
CA PRO A 265 -1.26 -5.73 6.12
C PRO A 265 -2.21 -6.93 6.24
N GLU A 266 -2.06 -7.75 7.29
CA GLU A 266 -2.99 -8.88 7.53
C GLU A 266 -4.43 -8.40 7.78
N GLU A 267 -4.61 -7.19 8.33
CA GLU A 267 -5.91 -6.52 8.51
C GLU A 267 -6.59 -6.24 7.15
N ASP A 268 -5.79 -5.89 6.14
CA ASP A 268 -6.26 -5.66 4.78
C ASP A 268 -6.62 -6.98 4.05
N PHE A 269 -5.95 -8.08 4.39
CA PHE A 269 -6.36 -9.42 3.96
C PHE A 269 -7.63 -9.90 4.65
N GLU A 270 -7.92 -9.46 5.88
CA GLU A 270 -9.18 -9.81 6.54
C GLU A 270 -10.37 -9.21 5.79
N CYS A 271 -10.23 -7.95 5.37
CA CYS A 271 -11.15 -7.29 4.46
C CYS A 271 -11.38 -8.03 3.14
N TRP A 272 -10.29 -8.51 2.53
CA TRP A 272 -10.33 -9.36 1.36
C TRP A 272 -11.09 -10.67 1.61
N ARG A 273 -10.83 -11.35 2.74
CA ARG A 273 -11.50 -12.60 3.11
C ARG A 273 -13.00 -12.40 3.37
N VAL A 274 -13.37 -11.31 4.05
CA VAL A 274 -14.78 -10.96 4.27
C VAL A 274 -15.47 -10.74 2.92
N TRP A 275 -14.86 -9.99 2.01
CA TRP A 275 -15.39 -9.78 0.66
C TRP A 275 -15.50 -11.11 -0.13
N CYS A 276 -14.48 -11.97 -0.08
CA CYS A 276 -14.51 -13.29 -0.71
C CYS A 276 -15.63 -14.18 -0.14
N SER A 277 -15.85 -14.11 1.18
CA SER A 277 -16.97 -14.79 1.85
C SER A 277 -18.33 -14.29 1.37
N GLN A 278 -18.49 -12.97 1.23
CA GLN A 278 -19.70 -12.36 0.65
C GLN A 278 -19.92 -12.81 -0.81
N MET A 279 -18.87 -12.85 -1.64
CA MET A 279 -18.92 -13.38 -3.01
C MET A 279 -19.39 -14.84 -3.04
N LYS A 280 -18.80 -15.70 -2.20
CA LYS A 280 -19.18 -17.11 -2.08
C LYS A 280 -20.65 -17.28 -1.65
N ALA A 281 -21.13 -16.42 -0.75
CA ALA A 281 -22.53 -16.40 -0.35
C ALA A 281 -23.44 -15.91 -1.48
N ALA A 282 -23.02 -14.92 -2.26
CA ALA A 282 -23.77 -14.40 -3.41
C ALA A 282 -23.94 -15.45 -4.52
N PHE A 283 -22.91 -16.25 -4.81
CA PHE A 283 -23.00 -17.35 -5.81
C PHE A 283 -24.19 -18.28 -5.54
N LYS A 284 -24.45 -18.61 -4.27
CA LYS A 284 -25.56 -19.48 -3.84
C LYS A 284 -26.94 -18.86 -4.08
N LYS A 285 -27.05 -17.54 -4.02
CA LYS A 285 -28.30 -16.79 -4.13
C LYS A 285 -28.65 -16.40 -5.58
N THR A 286 -27.75 -16.62 -6.53
CA THR A 286 -27.99 -16.26 -7.93
C THR A 286 -29.13 -17.05 -8.57
N PRO A 287 -29.85 -16.47 -9.55
CA PRO A 287 -30.92 -17.15 -10.30
C PRO A 287 -30.38 -18.08 -11.41
N TYR A 288 -29.07 -18.27 -11.51
CA TYR A 288 -28.47 -19.10 -12.55
C TYR A 288 -28.78 -20.59 -12.37
N GLN A 289 -28.66 -21.35 -13.46
CA GLN A 289 -28.82 -22.80 -13.46
C GLN A 289 -27.90 -23.46 -12.42
N LYS A 290 -28.35 -24.58 -11.84
CA LYS A 290 -27.61 -25.33 -10.79
C LYS A 290 -26.14 -25.56 -11.16
N ARG A 291 -25.88 -26.03 -12.38
CA ARG A 291 -24.53 -26.27 -12.90
C ARG A 291 -23.66 -25.02 -12.86
N VAL A 292 -24.19 -23.85 -13.24
CA VAL A 292 -23.45 -22.59 -13.21
C VAL A 292 -23.13 -22.20 -11.76
N ARG A 293 -24.10 -22.32 -10.86
CA ARG A 293 -23.90 -22.01 -9.42
C ARG A 293 -22.85 -22.88 -8.75
N GLU A 294 -22.71 -24.13 -9.18
CA GLU A 294 -21.68 -25.05 -8.70
C GLU A 294 -20.28 -24.72 -9.27
N MET A 295 -20.23 -24.08 -10.44
CA MET A 295 -18.97 -23.77 -11.12
C MET A 295 -18.39 -22.40 -10.76
N LEU A 296 -19.22 -21.39 -10.50
CA LEU A 296 -18.74 -20.04 -10.12
C LEU A 296 -17.77 -20.07 -8.93
N PRO A 297 -18.03 -20.79 -7.81
CA PRO A 297 -17.10 -20.85 -6.69
C PRO A 297 -15.76 -21.51 -7.05
N LYS A 298 -15.75 -22.48 -7.97
CA LYS A 298 -14.52 -23.17 -8.39
C LYS A 298 -13.64 -22.26 -9.24
N VAL A 299 -14.22 -21.56 -10.21
CA VAL A 299 -13.50 -20.56 -11.03
C VAL A 299 -13.00 -19.41 -10.15
N PHE A 300 -13.81 -18.97 -9.19
CA PHE A 300 -13.42 -17.94 -8.22
C PHE A 300 -12.25 -18.38 -7.34
N ALA A 301 -12.28 -19.60 -6.80
CA ALA A 301 -11.22 -20.14 -5.93
C ALA A 301 -9.84 -20.19 -6.61
N GLU A 302 -9.77 -20.51 -7.91
CA GLU A 302 -8.51 -20.48 -8.66
C GLU A 302 -7.88 -19.08 -8.71
N ARG A 303 -8.71 -18.04 -8.77
CA ARG A 303 -8.26 -16.64 -8.77
C ARG A 303 -7.97 -16.13 -7.37
N GLU A 304 -8.81 -16.49 -6.40
CA GLU A 304 -8.62 -16.18 -4.98
C GLU A 304 -7.28 -16.72 -4.46
N ALA A 305 -6.95 -17.98 -4.75
CA ALA A 305 -5.70 -18.59 -4.36
C ALA A 305 -4.48 -17.85 -4.92
N ALA A 306 -4.53 -17.43 -6.18
CA ALA A 306 -3.45 -16.63 -6.79
C ALA A 306 -3.29 -15.27 -6.11
N VAL A 307 -4.40 -14.62 -5.71
CA VAL A 307 -4.35 -13.34 -4.98
C VAL A 307 -3.80 -13.52 -3.57
N GLU A 308 -4.23 -14.55 -2.83
CA GLU A 308 -3.72 -14.86 -1.48
C GLU A 308 -2.23 -15.22 -1.48
N GLN A 309 -1.77 -15.89 -2.54
CA GLN A 309 -0.35 -16.22 -2.73
C GLN A 309 0.44 -15.07 -3.36
N LEU A 310 -0.23 -13.95 -3.70
CA LEU A 310 0.33 -12.80 -4.42
C LEU A 310 1.00 -13.17 -5.74
N GLU A 311 0.50 -14.21 -6.38
CA GLU A 311 0.90 -14.66 -7.71
C GLU A 311 0.11 -13.96 -8.80
N THR A 312 0.62 -14.00 -10.02
CA THR A 312 -0.13 -13.54 -11.19
C THR A 312 -1.36 -14.42 -11.38
N SER A 313 -2.53 -13.81 -11.55
CA SER A 313 -3.77 -14.56 -11.77
C SER A 313 -3.61 -15.54 -12.95
N PRO A 314 -3.99 -16.83 -12.78
CA PRO A 314 -3.75 -17.83 -13.81
C PRO A 314 -4.47 -17.49 -15.12
N PRO A 315 -3.83 -17.68 -16.28
CA PRO A 315 -4.49 -17.49 -17.58
C PRO A 315 -5.77 -18.32 -17.69
N GLN A 316 -6.78 -17.83 -18.43
CA GLN A 316 -8.06 -18.55 -18.54
C GLN A 316 -7.90 -19.96 -19.13
N ALA A 317 -6.91 -20.17 -19.99
CA ALA A 317 -6.56 -21.49 -20.53
C ALA A 317 -6.09 -22.48 -19.45
N GLN A 318 -5.36 -21.99 -18.44
CA GLN A 318 -4.90 -22.83 -17.32
C GLN A 318 -6.07 -23.22 -16.42
N ILE A 319 -6.95 -22.28 -16.09
CA ILE A 319 -8.18 -22.53 -15.31
C ILE A 319 -9.07 -23.53 -16.05
N ALA A 320 -9.24 -23.34 -17.36
CA ALA A 320 -10.04 -24.22 -18.22
C ALA A 320 -9.50 -25.66 -18.20
N LYS A 321 -8.18 -25.82 -18.34
CA LYS A 321 -7.49 -27.12 -18.25
C LYS A 321 -7.67 -27.76 -16.87
N HIS A 322 -7.47 -27.01 -15.79
CA HIS A 322 -7.56 -27.51 -14.43
C HIS A 322 -8.99 -27.97 -14.09
N LEU A 323 -9.99 -27.18 -14.47
CA LEU A 323 -11.39 -27.47 -14.17
C LEU A 323 -12.09 -28.34 -15.24
N GLY A 324 -11.37 -28.81 -16.27
CA GLY A 324 -11.89 -29.68 -17.31
C GLY A 324 -13.03 -29.06 -18.13
N MET A 325 -12.92 -27.78 -18.51
CA MET A 325 -13.94 -27.07 -19.29
C MET A 325 -13.35 -26.28 -20.46
N ALA A 326 -14.21 -25.80 -21.35
CA ALA A 326 -13.80 -24.92 -22.44
C ALA A 326 -13.42 -23.51 -21.92
N VAL A 327 -12.44 -22.88 -22.57
CA VAL A 327 -12.01 -21.50 -22.24
C VAL A 327 -13.16 -20.49 -22.37
N SER A 328 -14.05 -20.68 -23.34
CA SER A 328 -15.27 -19.87 -23.50
C SER A 328 -16.18 -19.94 -22.27
N THR A 329 -16.32 -21.12 -21.67
CA THR A 329 -17.10 -21.32 -20.43
C THR A 329 -16.44 -20.62 -19.24
N VAL A 330 -15.11 -20.66 -19.12
CA VAL A 330 -14.37 -19.89 -18.09
C VAL A 330 -14.61 -18.39 -18.27
N ASN A 331 -14.54 -17.87 -19.50
CA ASN A 331 -14.77 -16.46 -19.78
C ASN A 331 -16.20 -16.02 -19.40
N GLU A 332 -17.20 -16.85 -19.69
CA GLU A 332 -18.59 -16.60 -19.29
C GLU A 332 -18.75 -16.61 -17.76
N HIS A 333 -18.10 -17.54 -17.07
CA HIS A 333 -18.09 -17.57 -15.60
C HIS A 333 -17.39 -16.34 -15.00
N LEU A 334 -16.23 -15.94 -15.53
CA LEU A 334 -15.53 -14.72 -15.09
C LEU A 334 -16.36 -13.46 -15.33
N LYS A 335 -17.09 -13.38 -16.45
CA LYS A 335 -18.04 -12.28 -16.71
C LYS A 335 -19.10 -12.20 -15.60
N ARG A 336 -19.72 -13.33 -15.25
CA ARG A 336 -20.72 -13.39 -14.16
C ARG A 336 -20.12 -13.05 -12.79
N ILE A 337 -18.88 -13.48 -12.53
CA ILE A 337 -18.17 -13.11 -11.29
C ILE A 337 -17.98 -11.59 -11.22
N ARG A 338 -17.65 -10.91 -12.33
CA ARG A 338 -17.55 -9.45 -12.38
C ARG A 338 -18.89 -8.77 -12.13
N GLU A 339 -19.95 -9.22 -12.79
CA GLU A 339 -21.32 -8.71 -12.58
C GLU A 339 -21.74 -8.83 -11.09
N LEU A 340 -21.36 -9.92 -10.42
CA LEU A 340 -21.63 -10.10 -9.00
C LEU A 340 -20.74 -9.22 -8.11
N ALA A 341 -19.48 -9.03 -8.47
CA ALA A 341 -18.57 -8.17 -7.73
C ALA A 341 -19.03 -6.70 -7.71
N GLU A 342 -19.74 -6.24 -8.74
CA GLU A 342 -20.30 -4.89 -8.82
C GLU A 342 -21.46 -4.65 -7.84
N ILE A 343 -22.22 -5.69 -7.48
CA ILE A 343 -23.38 -5.58 -6.59
C ILE A 343 -23.07 -5.89 -5.12
N ILE A 344 -21.90 -6.47 -4.83
CA ILE A 344 -21.52 -6.78 -3.45
C ILE A 344 -20.97 -5.54 -2.77
N GLU A 345 -21.64 -5.13 -1.71
CA GLU A 345 -21.15 -4.08 -0.82
C GLU A 345 -19.84 -4.53 -0.19
N LYS A 346 -18.78 -3.76 -0.46
CA LYS A 346 -17.47 -3.96 0.17
C LYS A 346 -17.58 -3.73 1.68
N PRO A 347 -16.83 -4.46 2.52
CA PRO A 347 -16.97 -4.34 3.95
C PRO A 347 -16.62 -2.91 4.42
N ILE A 348 -17.34 -2.47 5.44
CA ILE A 348 -17.33 -1.09 5.94
C ILE A 348 -15.93 -0.74 6.50
N ASP A 349 -15.21 -1.66 7.12
CA ASP A 349 -13.96 -1.28 7.81
C ASP A 349 -12.69 -1.42 6.97
N CYS A 350 -12.83 -1.48 5.64
CA CYS A 350 -11.73 -1.74 4.72
C CYS A 350 -11.23 -0.49 4.01
N ASP A 351 -9.91 -0.30 3.97
CA ASP A 351 -9.28 0.73 3.15
C ASP A 351 -9.49 0.35 1.66
N PHE A 352 -10.49 0.99 1.05
CA PHE A 352 -11.01 0.69 -0.29
C PHE A 352 -9.98 0.58 -1.42
N PRO A 353 -8.91 1.40 -1.47
CA PRO A 353 -7.95 1.35 -2.59
C PRO A 353 -7.28 -0.02 -2.72
N PHE A 354 -7.07 -0.70 -1.60
CA PHE A 354 -6.41 -1.98 -1.58
C PHE A 354 -7.35 -3.14 -1.93
N LEU A 355 -8.53 -3.17 -1.33
CA LEU A 355 -9.55 -4.15 -1.69
C LEU A 355 -9.89 -4.04 -3.19
N ASP A 356 -9.93 -2.82 -3.74
CA ASP A 356 -10.18 -2.57 -5.16
C ASP A 356 -9.02 -3.03 -6.04
N TYR A 357 -7.79 -2.88 -5.57
CA TYR A 357 -6.63 -3.45 -6.23
C TYR A 357 -6.69 -4.99 -6.26
N LEU A 358 -7.01 -5.65 -5.15
CA LEU A 358 -7.13 -7.11 -5.09
C LEU A 358 -8.28 -7.63 -5.94
N ILE A 359 -9.45 -7.00 -5.85
CA ILE A 359 -10.62 -7.31 -6.69
C ILE A 359 -10.23 -7.12 -8.16
N GLY A 360 -9.59 -6.01 -8.51
CA GLY A 360 -9.13 -5.72 -9.87
C GLY A 360 -8.14 -6.77 -10.38
N ARG A 361 -7.19 -7.21 -9.55
CA ARG A 361 -6.21 -8.26 -9.87
C ARG A 361 -6.87 -9.62 -10.04
N MET A 362 -7.87 -9.93 -9.22
CA MET A 362 -8.64 -11.17 -9.31
C MET A 362 -9.49 -11.24 -10.58
N LEU A 363 -10.13 -10.12 -10.94
CA LEU A 363 -11.11 -10.03 -12.03
C LEU A 363 -10.52 -9.78 -13.43
N LYS A 364 -9.30 -9.23 -13.52
CA LYS A 364 -8.51 -9.13 -14.75
C LYS A 364 -7.92 -10.49 -15.10
#